data_AF-R4VKM9-F1
#
_entry.id   AF-R4VKM9-F1
#
_cell.length_a   1.000
_cell.length_b   1.000
_cell.length_c   1.000
_cell.angle_alpha   90.00
_cell.angle_beta   90.00
_cell.angle_gamma   90.00
#
_symmetry.space_group_name_H-M   'P 1'
#
loop_
_entity.id
_entity.type
_entity.pdbx_description
1 polymer ?
#
loop_
_entity_poly.entity_id
_entity_poly.type
_entity_poly.pdbx_seq_one_letter_code
_entity_poly.pdbx_strand_id
1 'polypeptide(L)'
;MNGLYRSSALLAALALGGTFSSVHAASFEVDDRTTLTLGGEVVLNFRDTEDNSGASETEFTDDGSLIILGGSRDLGNGITGYIATEFTYNTLGDSDDDDDDLTRDMSVLGFTGDFGEVQVGDSDNVFEDLISDSVDPFENATLAQVDRTTEDNMVTYYSPELGDFSFRLQTRIADETTTTNQTSTELSLIAAAQYDVGNLSLRAAYDDRGSVDAETNNNFQSEDGVYGVAAVIGLTDTLEASARYANQSNKDGNDTDATALALNFDYGMGSLYGAVQDVSVDNGNDGSQVAVGANYDVAEGLLIFAEYGDFDGFGDAGDNDSLAVAGLIFEY
;
A
#
# COMPACT_ATOMS: atom_id res chain seq x y z
N MET A 1 0.84 -5.13 -6.37
CA MET A 1 2.07 -4.95 -5.55
C MET A 1 2.94 -3.86 -6.17
N ASN A 2 2.37 -2.77 -6.72
CA ASN A 2 3.18 -1.83 -7.52
C ASN A 2 2.86 -0.34 -7.27
N GLY A 3 1.63 0.08 -7.00
CA GLY A 3 1.37 1.47 -6.56
C GLY A 3 2.05 1.80 -5.22
N LEU A 4 1.67 1.10 -4.15
CA LEU A 4 2.24 1.34 -2.80
C LEU A 4 3.70 0.89 -2.64
N TYR A 5 4.11 -0.22 -3.26
CA TYR A 5 5.49 -0.75 -3.12
C TYR A 5 6.58 0.20 -3.69
N ARG A 6 6.21 1.17 -4.54
CA ARG A 6 7.16 2.03 -5.27
C ARG A 6 7.43 3.36 -4.55
N SER A 7 6.44 3.92 -3.85
CA SER A 7 6.66 5.00 -2.86
C SER A 7 7.59 4.50 -1.74
N SER A 8 7.39 3.27 -1.24
CA SER A 8 8.30 2.65 -0.26
C SER A 8 9.70 2.38 -0.83
N ALA A 9 9.84 2.08 -2.13
CA ALA A 9 11.14 1.88 -2.78
C ALA A 9 11.95 3.19 -2.91
N LEU A 10 11.29 4.31 -3.21
CA LEU A 10 11.96 5.62 -3.23
C LEU A 10 12.34 6.07 -1.82
N LEU A 11 11.46 5.86 -0.84
CA LEU A 11 11.75 6.10 0.57
C LEU A 11 12.99 5.32 1.03
N ALA A 12 13.03 4.03 0.74
CA ALA A 12 14.18 3.17 1.02
C ALA A 12 15.45 3.67 0.32
N ALA A 13 15.35 4.16 -0.91
CA ALA A 13 16.49 4.71 -1.64
C ALA A 13 17.00 6.04 -1.05
N LEU A 14 16.10 6.93 -0.65
CA LEU A 14 16.42 8.20 0.02
C LEU A 14 17.08 7.95 1.39
N ALA A 15 16.55 7.00 2.15
CA ALA A 15 17.08 6.54 3.43
C ALA A 15 18.54 6.05 3.35
N LEU A 16 18.93 5.42 2.24
CA LEU A 16 20.27 4.87 2.02
C LEU A 16 21.28 5.86 1.43
N GLY A 17 20.85 7.10 1.12
CA GLY A 17 21.73 8.15 0.58
C GLY A 17 22.38 7.81 -0.77
N GLY A 18 21.79 6.88 -1.53
CA GLY A 18 22.34 6.35 -2.79
C GLY A 18 21.71 6.95 -4.05
N THR A 19 22.31 6.65 -5.21
CA THR A 19 21.75 6.95 -6.54
C THR A 19 20.69 5.93 -6.93
N PHE A 20 19.57 6.38 -7.50
CA PHE A 20 18.39 5.57 -7.84
C PHE A 20 18.66 4.66 -9.04
N SER A 21 18.49 3.35 -8.87
CA SER A 21 18.51 2.40 -10.00
C SER A 21 17.24 1.56 -10.11
N SER A 22 16.44 1.51 -9.05
CA SER A 22 15.14 0.83 -9.00
C SER A 22 13.94 1.78 -9.01
N VAL A 23 14.19 3.08 -8.94
CA VAL A 23 13.18 4.13 -9.10
C VAL A 23 13.64 4.97 -10.27
N HIS A 24 12.78 5.14 -11.28
CA HIS A 24 13.01 6.13 -12.31
C HIS A 24 12.85 7.49 -11.62
N ALA A 25 13.95 8.02 -11.10
CA ALA A 25 14.01 9.31 -10.47
C ALA A 25 15.40 9.91 -10.70
N ALA A 26 15.45 11.21 -10.96
CA ALA A 26 16.68 11.95 -11.12
C ALA A 26 17.25 12.39 -9.77
N SER A 27 18.49 11.98 -9.46
CA SER A 27 19.25 12.51 -8.33
C SER A 27 20.09 13.73 -8.72
N PHE A 28 20.14 14.72 -7.83
CA PHE A 28 21.03 15.88 -7.94
C PHE A 28 21.85 16.01 -6.66
N GLU A 29 23.17 15.83 -6.75
CA GLU A 29 24.07 16.13 -5.65
C GLU A 29 24.17 17.65 -5.48
N VAL A 30 23.72 18.16 -4.33
CA VAL A 30 23.83 19.59 -3.98
C VAL A 30 25.21 19.86 -3.37
N ASP A 31 25.65 18.96 -2.49
CA ASP A 31 27.00 18.87 -1.95
C ASP A 31 27.35 17.42 -1.57
N ASP A 32 28.57 17.19 -1.08
CA ASP A 32 29.09 15.86 -0.71
C ASP A 32 28.23 15.10 0.33
N ARG A 33 27.22 15.75 0.91
CA ARG A 33 26.39 15.19 1.97
C ARG A 33 24.90 15.34 1.70
N THR A 34 24.50 15.94 0.59
CA THR A 34 23.11 16.31 0.34
C THR A 34 22.70 15.95 -1.08
N THR A 35 21.67 15.13 -1.19
CA THR A 35 21.10 14.69 -2.46
C THR A 35 19.65 15.14 -2.54
N LEU A 36 19.24 15.66 -3.69
CA LEU A 36 17.84 15.92 -4.03
C LEU A 36 17.37 14.89 -5.05
N THR A 37 16.10 14.56 -4.99
CA THR A 37 15.46 13.60 -5.88
C THR A 37 14.20 14.19 -6.46
N LEU A 38 14.02 13.98 -7.76
CA LEU A 38 12.78 14.24 -8.46
C LEU A 38 12.42 12.96 -9.21
N GLY A 39 11.25 12.41 -8.89
CA GLY A 39 10.66 11.31 -9.63
C GLY A 39 9.21 11.59 -9.94
N GLY A 40 8.56 10.66 -10.61
CA GLY A 40 7.11 10.62 -10.72
C GLY A 40 6.63 9.47 -11.58
N GLU A 41 5.31 9.38 -11.68
CA GLU A 41 4.65 8.41 -12.55
C GLU A 41 3.41 8.99 -13.22
N VAL A 42 3.07 8.42 -14.36
CA VAL A 42 1.82 8.64 -15.08
C VAL A 42 1.10 7.30 -15.20
N VAL A 43 -0.09 7.21 -14.62
CA VAL A 43 -0.90 5.98 -14.58
C VAL A 43 -2.19 6.22 -15.34
N LEU A 44 -2.39 5.50 -16.43
CA LEU A 44 -3.57 5.64 -17.29
C LEU A 44 -4.27 4.30 -17.46
N ASN A 45 -5.58 4.30 -17.25
CA ASN A 45 -6.37 3.09 -17.27
C ASN A 45 -7.58 3.21 -18.19
N PHE A 46 -7.83 2.16 -18.95
CA PHE A 46 -9.13 1.91 -19.57
C PHE A 46 -9.82 0.80 -18.79
N ARG A 47 -10.95 1.12 -18.14
CA ARG A 47 -11.66 0.22 -17.23
C ARG A 47 -13.06 -0.07 -17.71
N ASP A 48 -13.49 -1.29 -17.47
CA ASP A 48 -14.87 -1.72 -17.57
C ASP A 48 -15.23 -2.37 -16.23
N THR A 49 -16.17 -1.76 -15.52
CA THR A 49 -16.56 -2.17 -14.16
C THR A 49 -18.05 -2.49 -14.16
N GLU A 50 -18.44 -3.60 -13.55
CA GLU A 50 -19.83 -3.89 -13.19
C GLU A 50 -19.96 -3.83 -11.68
N ASP A 51 -20.93 -3.08 -11.16
CA ASP A 51 -21.22 -3.03 -9.73
C ASP A 51 -22.15 -4.16 -9.29
N ASN A 52 -22.26 -4.36 -7.97
CA ASN A 52 -23.15 -5.36 -7.36
C ASN A 52 -24.64 -5.11 -7.63
N SER A 53 -25.02 -3.94 -8.19
CA SER A 53 -26.37 -3.64 -8.66
C SER A 53 -26.63 -4.07 -10.12
N GLY A 54 -25.57 -4.49 -10.82
CA GLY A 54 -25.56 -4.85 -12.24
C GLY A 54 -25.49 -3.65 -13.18
N ALA A 55 -25.03 -2.49 -12.69
CA ALA A 55 -24.72 -1.34 -13.53
C ALA A 55 -23.28 -1.43 -14.02
N SER A 56 -23.09 -1.25 -15.33
CA SER A 56 -21.76 -1.25 -15.94
C SER A 56 -21.34 0.15 -16.35
N GLU A 57 -20.07 0.47 -16.10
CA GLU A 57 -19.41 1.70 -16.51
C GLU A 57 -18.11 1.38 -17.24
N THR A 58 -17.84 2.14 -18.30
CA THR A 58 -16.57 2.09 -19.03
C THR A 58 -15.92 3.47 -18.98
N GLU A 59 -14.68 3.53 -18.51
CA GLU A 59 -13.96 4.78 -18.28
C GLU A 59 -12.55 4.74 -18.88
N PHE A 60 -12.06 5.90 -19.30
CA PHE A 60 -10.64 6.14 -19.52
C PHE A 60 -10.19 7.21 -18.54
N THR A 61 -9.32 6.85 -17.59
CA THR A 61 -9.04 7.65 -16.39
C THR A 61 -7.55 7.72 -16.07
N ASP A 62 -7.18 8.77 -15.34
CA ASP A 62 -5.91 8.88 -14.63
C ASP A 62 -6.08 8.28 -13.24
N ASP A 63 -5.22 7.34 -12.88
CA ASP A 63 -5.37 6.55 -11.67
C ASP A 63 -4.16 6.71 -10.74
N GLY A 64 -3.93 7.94 -10.31
CA GLY A 64 -2.90 8.23 -9.32
C GLY A 64 -1.56 8.66 -9.92
N SER A 65 -1.56 9.32 -11.09
CA SER A 65 -0.34 9.98 -11.57
C SER A 65 0.20 10.95 -10.52
N LEU A 66 1.51 10.92 -10.28
CA LEU A 66 2.13 11.67 -9.20
C LEU A 66 3.53 12.19 -9.52
N ILE A 67 3.95 13.20 -8.76
CA ILE A 67 5.31 13.73 -8.72
C ILE A 67 5.86 13.51 -7.33
N ILE A 68 7.09 12.99 -7.25
CA ILE A 68 7.79 12.79 -5.99
C ILE A 68 8.97 13.74 -5.87
N LEU A 69 9.05 14.42 -4.72
CA LEU A 69 10.17 15.27 -4.33
C LEU A 69 10.83 14.71 -3.08
N GLY A 70 12.11 14.37 -3.20
CA GLY A 70 12.91 13.82 -2.13
C GLY A 70 14.15 14.66 -1.82
N GLY A 71 14.64 14.54 -0.60
CA GLY A 71 15.93 15.07 -0.21
C GLY A 71 16.54 14.30 0.94
N SER A 72 17.80 13.90 0.83
CA SER A 72 18.54 13.22 1.90
C SER A 72 19.81 13.96 2.26
N ARG A 73 20.21 13.84 3.53
CA ARG A 73 21.41 14.45 4.06
C ARG A 73 22.13 13.57 5.08
N ASP A 74 23.41 13.30 4.84
CA ASP A 74 24.29 12.71 5.85
C ASP A 74 24.53 13.74 6.97
N LEU A 75 23.98 13.48 8.16
CA LEU A 75 24.12 14.31 9.36
C LEU A 75 25.40 14.00 10.15
N GLY A 76 26.09 12.93 9.79
CA GLY A 76 27.29 12.41 10.45
C GLY A 76 26.94 11.49 11.60
N ASN A 77 27.97 10.85 12.16
CA ASN A 77 27.82 9.83 13.21
C ASN A 77 26.96 8.61 12.79
N GLY A 78 26.93 8.30 11.50
CA GLY A 78 26.15 7.18 10.96
C GLY A 78 24.64 7.45 10.91
N ILE A 79 24.23 8.72 10.83
CA ILE A 79 22.82 9.12 10.73
C ILE A 79 22.60 9.88 9.42
N THR A 80 21.60 9.45 8.65
CA THR A 80 21.07 10.18 7.49
C THR A 80 19.67 10.67 7.83
N GLY A 81 19.42 11.95 7.60
CA GLY A 81 18.05 12.50 7.65
C GLY A 81 17.52 12.67 6.23
N TYR A 82 16.24 12.43 6.02
CA TYR A 82 15.64 12.60 4.70
C TYR A 82 14.20 13.12 4.79
N ILE A 83 13.73 13.70 3.69
CA ILE A 83 12.34 14.07 3.46
C ILE A 83 11.87 13.48 2.14
N ALA A 84 10.60 13.11 2.06
CA ALA A 84 9.92 12.73 0.82
C ALA A 84 8.51 13.30 0.84
N THR A 85 8.04 13.75 -0.31
CA THR A 85 6.69 14.29 -0.51
C THR A 85 6.20 13.90 -1.89
N GLU A 86 4.95 13.49 -1.97
CA GLU A 86 4.27 13.08 -3.20
C GLU A 86 3.09 14.03 -3.46
N PHE A 87 2.93 14.39 -4.73
CA PHE A 87 1.79 15.16 -5.19
C PHE A 87 1.10 14.42 -6.33
N THR A 88 -0.17 14.08 -6.13
CA THR A 88 -1.02 13.52 -7.18
C THR A 88 -1.55 14.62 -8.08
N TYR A 89 -1.68 14.33 -9.35
CA TYR A 89 -2.25 15.22 -10.36
C TYR A 89 -3.03 14.41 -11.40
N ASN A 90 -3.99 15.04 -12.08
CA ASN A 90 -4.70 14.41 -13.19
C ASN A 90 -4.06 14.83 -14.52
N THR A 91 -3.44 13.88 -15.23
CA THR A 91 -2.80 14.13 -16.53
C THR A 91 -3.80 14.31 -17.68
N LEU A 92 -5.03 13.80 -17.54
CA LEU A 92 -6.10 13.91 -18.53
C LEU A 92 -6.80 15.28 -18.48
N GLY A 93 -6.77 15.94 -17.33
CA GLY A 93 -7.31 17.29 -17.14
C GLY A 93 -8.83 17.37 -17.33
N ASP A 94 -9.52 16.29 -17.01
CA ASP A 94 -10.98 16.15 -17.00
C ASP A 94 -11.56 16.27 -15.58
N SER A 95 -10.79 16.85 -14.64
CA SER A 95 -11.26 17.21 -13.31
C SER A 95 -12.52 18.08 -13.40
N ASP A 96 -13.53 17.69 -12.63
CA ASP A 96 -14.69 18.54 -12.39
C ASP A 96 -14.23 19.83 -11.69
N ASP A 97 -14.92 20.96 -11.95
CA ASP A 97 -14.56 22.32 -11.48
C ASP A 97 -14.37 22.47 -9.94
N ASP A 98 -14.63 21.41 -9.16
CA ASP A 98 -14.56 21.36 -7.69
C ASP A 98 -13.39 20.50 -7.13
N ASP A 99 -12.62 19.78 -7.96
CA ASP A 99 -11.45 18.99 -7.52
C ASP A 99 -10.13 19.76 -7.67
N ASP A 100 -9.25 19.64 -6.67
CA ASP A 100 -7.91 20.23 -6.71
C ASP A 100 -7.02 19.42 -7.69
N ASP A 101 -6.71 19.99 -8.86
CA ASP A 101 -5.83 19.42 -9.90
C ASP A 101 -4.44 18.94 -9.41
N LEU A 102 -4.03 19.35 -8.22
CA LEU A 102 -2.78 18.97 -7.56
C LEU A 102 -3.02 18.80 -6.06
N THR A 103 -2.96 17.57 -5.57
CA THR A 103 -3.18 17.24 -4.16
C THR A 103 -1.91 16.63 -3.55
N ARG A 104 -1.65 16.91 -2.27
CA ARG A 104 -0.56 16.25 -1.54
C ARG A 104 -1.02 14.88 -1.08
N ASP A 105 -0.38 13.85 -1.59
CA ASP A 105 -0.66 12.46 -1.26
C ASP A 105 0.12 12.07 0.01
N MET A 106 1.43 11.90 -0.13
CA MET A 106 2.30 11.47 0.96
C MET A 106 3.29 12.57 1.39
N SER A 107 3.69 12.60 2.67
CA SER A 107 4.82 13.41 3.13
C SER A 107 5.43 12.88 4.42
N VAL A 108 6.75 12.63 4.42
CA VAL A 108 7.48 12.16 5.60
C VAL A 108 8.79 12.89 5.83
N LEU A 109 9.17 12.93 7.12
CA LEU A 109 10.51 13.20 7.59
C LEU A 109 11.05 11.93 8.24
N GLY A 110 12.20 11.45 7.78
CA GLY A 110 12.80 10.23 8.29
C GLY A 110 14.26 10.38 8.71
N PHE A 111 14.70 9.43 9.55
CA PHE A 111 16.07 9.30 10.02
C PHE A 111 16.49 7.82 10.00
N THR A 112 17.63 7.53 9.39
CA THR A 112 18.19 6.19 9.29
C THR A 112 19.58 6.11 9.92
N GLY A 113 19.96 4.91 10.38
CA GLY A 113 21.29 4.59 10.88
C GLY A 113 21.39 3.15 11.35
N ASP A 114 22.42 2.83 12.15
CA ASP A 114 22.62 1.48 12.70
C ASP A 114 21.44 1.00 13.58
N PHE A 115 20.58 1.92 14.01
CA PHE A 115 19.39 1.63 14.81
C PHE A 115 18.16 1.26 13.97
N GLY A 116 18.28 1.18 12.64
CA GLY A 116 17.15 1.06 11.73
C GLY A 116 16.68 2.44 11.26
N GLU A 117 15.37 2.64 11.22
CA GLU A 117 14.75 3.83 10.65
C GLU A 117 13.57 4.33 11.48
N VAL A 118 13.45 5.65 11.61
CA VAL A 118 12.27 6.31 12.19
C VAL A 118 11.71 7.29 11.18
N GLN A 119 10.39 7.23 10.93
CA GLN A 119 9.64 8.16 10.10
C GLN A 119 8.59 8.89 10.92
N VAL A 120 8.28 10.13 10.52
CA VAL A 120 7.16 10.92 11.03
C VAL A 120 6.46 11.56 9.85
N GLY A 121 5.14 11.40 9.76
CA GLY A 121 4.34 11.97 8.70
C GLY A 121 3.23 11.04 8.22
N ASP A 122 2.96 11.09 6.93
CA ASP A 122 2.04 10.22 6.22
C ASP A 122 2.84 9.01 5.72
N SER A 123 2.73 7.87 6.38
CA SER A 123 3.57 6.71 6.05
C SER A 123 2.74 5.45 6.01
N ASP A 124 3.03 4.59 5.03
CA ASP A 124 2.39 3.30 4.78
C ASP A 124 2.15 2.50 6.08
N ASN A 125 0.98 1.87 6.16
CA ASN A 125 0.61 1.09 7.33
C ASN A 125 1.43 -0.20 7.37
N VAL A 126 2.19 -0.40 8.45
CA VAL A 126 3.11 -1.56 8.54
C VAL A 126 2.39 -2.92 8.58
N PHE A 127 1.08 -2.94 8.87
CA PHE A 127 0.24 -4.12 8.70
C PHE A 127 0.03 -4.44 7.22
N GLU A 128 -0.30 -3.43 6.41
CA GLU A 128 -0.53 -3.58 4.98
C GLU A 128 0.71 -4.14 4.29
N ASP A 129 1.87 -3.51 4.48
CA ASP A 129 3.13 -3.91 3.86
C ASP A 129 3.43 -5.41 4.00
N LEU A 130 3.16 -5.97 5.19
CA LEU A 130 3.52 -7.34 5.52
C LEU A 130 2.37 -8.32 5.31
N ILE A 131 1.12 -7.87 5.40
CA ILE A 131 -0.04 -8.76 5.40
C ILE A 131 -0.86 -8.56 4.13
N SER A 132 -1.45 -7.39 3.92
CA SER A 132 -2.35 -7.12 2.79
C SER A 132 -1.63 -7.30 1.45
N ASP A 133 -0.45 -6.69 1.32
CA ASP A 133 0.34 -6.71 0.08
C ASP A 133 0.87 -8.08 -0.29
N SER A 134 0.97 -8.98 0.69
CA SER A 134 1.48 -10.34 0.44
C SER A 134 0.65 -11.09 -0.60
N VAL A 135 -0.62 -10.74 -0.81
CA VAL A 135 -1.53 -11.42 -1.75
C VAL A 135 -2.18 -10.46 -2.76
N ASP A 136 -1.68 -9.23 -2.84
CA ASP A 136 -2.25 -8.19 -3.70
C ASP A 136 -1.26 -7.74 -4.78
N PRO A 137 -0.96 -8.59 -5.79
CA PRO A 137 -0.04 -8.24 -6.87
C PRO A 137 -0.63 -7.24 -7.87
N PHE A 138 -1.90 -6.88 -7.75
CA PHE A 138 -2.63 -6.11 -8.75
C PHE A 138 -2.30 -4.62 -8.72
N GLU A 139 -2.64 -3.94 -9.81
CA GLU A 139 -2.73 -2.49 -9.89
C GLU A 139 -4.15 -2.03 -9.53
N ASN A 140 -5.18 -2.72 -10.04
CA ASN A 140 -6.57 -2.31 -9.87
C ASN A 140 -7.51 -3.45 -9.48
N ALA A 141 -7.20 -4.69 -9.83
CA ALA A 141 -8.02 -5.85 -9.47
C ALA A 141 -7.76 -6.35 -8.03
N THR A 142 -7.54 -5.42 -7.10
CA THR A 142 -7.32 -5.71 -5.68
C THR A 142 -8.51 -6.45 -5.08
N LEU A 143 -8.22 -7.56 -4.39
CA LEU A 143 -9.23 -8.33 -3.65
C LEU A 143 -9.60 -7.60 -2.37
N ALA A 144 -10.73 -7.96 -1.73
CA ALA A 144 -11.17 -7.33 -0.50
C ALA A 144 -10.06 -7.35 0.57
N GLN A 145 -9.84 -6.18 1.18
CA GLN A 145 -8.87 -6.01 2.25
C GLN A 145 -9.57 -5.90 3.59
N VAL A 146 -8.79 -6.08 4.66
CA VAL A 146 -9.26 -5.74 6.00
C VAL A 146 -9.03 -4.25 6.25
N ASP A 147 -9.96 -3.64 6.98
CA ASP A 147 -9.88 -2.27 7.45
C ASP A 147 -8.73 -2.12 8.45
N ARG A 148 -7.98 -1.03 8.31
CA ARG A 148 -6.77 -0.73 9.08
C ARG A 148 -6.78 0.73 9.51
N THR A 149 -5.86 1.08 10.41
CA THR A 149 -5.60 2.48 10.74
C THR A 149 -5.17 3.23 9.48
N THR A 150 -5.80 4.39 9.22
CA THR A 150 -5.44 5.30 8.11
C THR A 150 -4.02 5.82 8.25
N GLU A 151 -3.35 6.22 7.17
CA GLU A 151 -1.88 6.39 7.12
C GLU A 151 -1.36 7.79 7.50
N ASP A 152 -2.26 8.68 7.95
CA ASP A 152 -1.95 10.03 8.35
C ASP A 152 -1.43 10.13 9.81
N ASN A 153 -0.65 11.17 10.09
CA ASN A 153 -0.21 11.54 11.44
C ASN A 153 0.54 10.40 12.18
N MET A 154 1.40 9.70 11.45
CA MET A 154 2.14 8.53 11.92
C MET A 154 3.49 8.88 12.53
N VAL A 155 3.90 8.02 13.47
CA VAL A 155 5.31 7.80 13.84
C VAL A 155 5.61 6.32 13.63
N THR A 156 6.56 6.03 12.76
CA THR A 156 6.88 4.67 12.31
C THR A 156 8.33 4.35 12.62
N TYR A 157 8.60 3.15 13.11
CA TYR A 157 9.93 2.62 13.39
C TYR A 157 10.12 1.28 12.67
N TYR A 158 11.17 1.19 11.87
CA TYR A 158 11.63 -0.04 11.24
C TYR A 158 12.90 -0.50 11.94
N SER A 159 12.91 -1.73 12.45
CA SER A 159 14.09 -2.29 13.09
C SER A 159 15.20 -2.55 12.07
N PRO A 160 16.48 -2.53 12.47
CA PRO A 160 17.52 -3.14 11.66
C PRO A 160 17.26 -4.66 11.56
N GLU A 161 17.89 -5.31 10.59
CA GLU A 161 17.86 -6.78 10.51
C GLU A 161 18.61 -7.40 11.69
N LEU A 162 17.91 -8.23 12.47
CA LEU A 162 18.43 -8.95 13.63
C LEU A 162 18.70 -10.40 13.25
N GLY A 163 19.66 -10.61 12.33
CA GLY A 163 19.78 -11.88 11.61
C GLY A 163 18.65 -11.99 10.60
N ASP A 164 17.93 -13.12 10.57
CA ASP A 164 16.81 -13.29 9.65
C ASP A 164 15.47 -12.74 10.19
N PHE A 165 15.50 -11.93 11.26
CA PHE A 165 14.31 -11.36 11.90
C PHE A 165 14.29 -9.83 11.78
N SER A 166 13.14 -9.26 11.45
CA SER A 166 12.90 -7.83 11.49
C SER A 166 11.50 -7.52 12.03
N PHE A 167 11.29 -6.33 12.57
CA PHE A 167 10.01 -5.87 13.06
C PHE A 167 9.80 -4.38 12.80
N ARG A 168 8.54 -3.97 12.83
CA ARG A 168 8.08 -2.61 12.60
C ARG A 168 7.10 -2.25 13.70
N LEU A 169 7.17 -1.02 14.18
CA LEU A 169 6.24 -0.45 15.15
C LEU A 169 5.74 0.87 14.61
N GLN A 170 4.44 1.11 14.69
CA GLN A 170 3.84 2.33 14.19
C GLN A 170 2.75 2.79 15.15
N THR A 171 2.57 4.10 15.22
CA THR A 171 1.46 4.70 15.96
C THR A 171 0.89 5.88 15.19
N ARG A 172 -0.43 5.94 15.14
CA ARG A 172 -1.18 7.09 14.63
C ARG A 172 -1.65 7.95 15.78
N ILE A 173 -1.60 9.27 15.60
CA ILE A 173 -2.13 10.24 16.55
C ILE A 173 -3.33 10.95 15.91
N ALA A 174 -4.53 10.65 16.40
CA ALA A 174 -5.75 11.35 16.03
C ALA A 174 -6.20 12.27 17.16
N ASP A 175 -6.61 13.50 16.83
CA ASP A 175 -7.22 14.41 17.81
C ASP A 175 -8.32 15.26 17.18
N GLU A 176 -8.96 16.12 17.97
CA GLU A 176 -10.07 16.98 17.52
C GLU A 176 -9.68 17.99 16.43
N THR A 177 -8.38 18.19 16.20
CA THR A 177 -7.84 19.11 15.19
C THR A 177 -7.39 18.38 13.92
N THR A 178 -7.10 17.09 14.00
CA THR A 178 -6.62 16.27 12.87
C THR A 178 -7.66 15.29 12.34
N THR A 179 -8.71 14.96 13.10
CA THR A 179 -9.71 13.97 12.70
C THR A 179 -11.12 14.44 13.04
N THR A 180 -12.01 14.36 12.05
CA THR A 180 -13.43 14.71 12.22
C THR A 180 -14.08 13.80 13.27
N ASN A 181 -15.00 14.34 14.08
CA ASN A 181 -15.73 13.62 15.13
C ASN A 181 -14.90 13.11 16.32
N GLN A 182 -13.58 13.34 16.34
CA GLN A 182 -12.78 13.12 17.53
C GLN A 182 -12.99 14.20 18.59
N THR A 183 -13.04 13.79 19.87
CA THR A 183 -13.20 14.71 21.01
C THR A 183 -12.05 14.67 22.02
N SER A 184 -11.10 13.75 21.82
CA SER A 184 -9.85 13.62 22.57
C SER A 184 -8.74 13.11 21.65
N THR A 185 -7.51 13.16 22.14
CA THR A 185 -6.39 12.49 21.50
C THR A 185 -6.50 10.98 21.68
N GLU A 186 -6.52 10.26 20.57
CA GLU A 186 -6.58 8.81 20.49
C GLU A 186 -5.38 8.29 19.71
N LEU A 187 -4.97 7.05 20.03
CA LEU A 187 -3.79 6.43 19.45
C LEU A 187 -4.17 5.09 18.85
N SER A 188 -3.70 4.81 17.63
CA SER A 188 -3.54 3.43 17.17
C SER A 188 -2.12 2.95 17.46
N LEU A 189 -1.97 1.67 17.75
CA LEU A 189 -0.70 0.97 17.88
C LEU A 189 -0.68 -0.21 16.92
N ILE A 190 0.36 -0.23 16.09
CA ILE A 190 0.52 -1.19 15.02
C ILE A 190 1.89 -1.84 15.19
N ALA A 191 1.93 -3.17 15.09
CA ALA A 191 3.15 -3.94 15.17
C ALA A 191 3.14 -5.02 14.11
N ALA A 192 4.24 -5.11 13.37
CA ALA A 192 4.42 -6.11 12.32
C ALA A 192 5.82 -6.73 12.44
N ALA A 193 5.96 -8.00 12.08
CA ALA A 193 7.24 -8.69 12.11
C ALA A 193 7.37 -9.71 10.99
N GLN A 194 8.61 -9.90 10.55
CA GLN A 194 8.99 -10.84 9.50
C GLN A 194 10.15 -11.73 9.99
N TYR A 195 10.10 -13.00 9.60
CA TYR A 195 11.19 -13.94 9.77
C TYR A 195 11.47 -14.68 8.46
N ASP A 196 12.68 -14.54 7.95
CA ASP A 196 13.12 -15.16 6.70
C ASP A 196 13.89 -16.46 6.97
N VAL A 197 13.59 -17.51 6.22
CA VAL A 197 14.26 -18.80 6.35
C VAL A 197 14.42 -19.44 4.98
N GLY A 198 15.61 -19.26 4.40
CA GLY A 198 15.90 -19.73 3.05
C GLY A 198 15.07 -18.96 2.02
N ASN A 199 14.14 -19.64 1.36
CA ASN A 199 13.24 -19.06 0.36
C ASN A 199 11.83 -18.78 0.91
N LEU A 200 11.61 -18.93 2.22
CA LEU A 200 10.34 -18.70 2.89
C LEU A 200 10.44 -17.47 3.78
N SER A 201 9.46 -16.57 3.68
CA SER A 201 9.23 -15.46 4.59
C SER A 201 7.95 -15.72 5.38
N LEU A 202 8.02 -15.62 6.71
CA LEU A 202 6.86 -15.70 7.60
C LEU A 202 6.60 -14.32 8.19
N ARG A 203 5.35 -13.87 8.11
CA ARG A 203 4.95 -12.51 8.51
C ARG A 203 3.76 -12.58 9.46
N ALA A 204 3.73 -11.65 10.41
CA ALA A 204 2.59 -11.46 11.30
C ALA A 204 2.45 -9.97 11.63
N ALA A 205 1.21 -9.48 11.73
CA ALA A 205 0.94 -8.12 12.13
C ALA A 205 -0.34 -8.00 12.95
N TYR A 206 -0.41 -6.92 13.71
CA TYR A 206 -1.55 -6.50 14.52
C TYR A 206 -1.66 -4.99 14.48
N ASP A 207 -2.87 -4.48 14.27
CA ASP A 207 -3.23 -3.07 14.35
C ASP A 207 -4.43 -2.98 15.30
N ASP A 208 -4.29 -2.25 16.42
CA ASP A 208 -5.38 -2.14 17.39
C ASP A 208 -6.52 -1.22 16.95
N ARG A 209 -6.34 -0.44 15.86
CA ARG A 209 -7.27 0.55 15.33
C ARG A 209 -7.82 1.52 16.37
N GLY A 210 -7.04 1.79 17.42
CA GLY A 210 -7.49 2.61 18.55
C GLY A 210 -7.82 4.08 18.19
N SER A 211 -7.37 4.57 17.03
CA SER A 211 -7.68 5.91 16.52
C SER A 211 -8.77 5.94 15.42
N VAL A 212 -9.35 4.79 15.04
CA VAL A 212 -10.37 4.66 13.99
C VAL A 212 -11.76 4.62 14.63
N ASP A 213 -12.69 5.48 14.18
CA ASP A 213 -14.06 5.55 14.69
C ASP A 213 -15.01 4.59 13.94
N ALA A 214 -15.84 3.87 14.66
CA ALA A 214 -16.67 2.75 14.21
C ALA A 214 -18.14 3.13 13.95
N GLU A 215 -18.42 4.38 13.53
CA GLU A 215 -19.70 5.13 13.59
C GLU A 215 -21.06 4.38 13.37
N THR A 216 -22.21 4.80 13.95
CA THR A 216 -22.82 6.15 13.82
C THR A 216 -23.50 6.74 15.08
N ASN A 217 -23.27 8.06 15.29
CA ASN A 217 -23.80 9.00 16.32
C ASN A 217 -23.10 9.02 17.70
N ASN A 218 -21.78 8.88 17.77
CA ASN A 218 -21.03 9.09 19.01
C ASN A 218 -19.85 10.06 18.83
N ASN A 219 -19.28 10.47 19.97
CA ASN A 219 -18.12 11.38 20.06
C ASN A 219 -16.77 10.62 20.21
N PHE A 220 -16.80 9.30 20.07
CA PHE A 220 -15.74 8.38 19.61
C PHE A 220 -16.08 6.93 20.04
N GLN A 221 -16.26 5.99 19.11
CA GLN A 221 -16.27 4.54 19.40
C GLN A 221 -15.20 3.88 18.55
N SER A 222 -14.11 3.39 19.16
CA SER A 222 -13.03 2.78 18.38
C SER A 222 -13.46 1.46 17.72
N GLU A 223 -12.86 1.15 16.57
CA GLU A 223 -12.90 -0.22 16.03
C GLU A 223 -12.06 -1.17 16.89
N ASP A 224 -12.38 -2.47 16.83
CA ASP A 224 -11.57 -3.50 17.48
C ASP A 224 -10.29 -3.77 16.66
N GLY A 225 -9.34 -4.54 17.20
CA GLY A 225 -8.10 -4.82 16.49
C GLY A 225 -8.28 -5.66 15.22
N VAL A 226 -7.34 -5.53 14.30
CA VAL A 226 -7.14 -6.43 13.14
C VAL A 226 -5.83 -7.17 13.31
N TYR A 227 -5.80 -8.44 12.95
CA TYR A 227 -4.59 -9.26 12.97
C TYR A 227 -4.45 -10.05 11.68
N GLY A 228 -3.21 -10.37 11.32
CA GLY A 228 -2.93 -11.14 10.14
C GLY A 228 -1.64 -11.90 10.20
N VAL A 229 -1.58 -12.96 9.42
CA VAL A 229 -0.40 -13.77 9.16
C VAL A 229 -0.26 -14.00 7.67
N ALA A 230 0.96 -13.97 7.18
CA ALA A 230 1.25 -14.29 5.79
C ALA A 230 2.50 -15.16 5.68
N ALA A 231 2.55 -15.93 4.60
CA ALA A 231 3.73 -16.68 4.19
C ALA A 231 3.99 -16.40 2.72
N VAL A 232 5.24 -16.06 2.38
CA VAL A 232 5.69 -15.85 1.00
C VAL A 232 6.82 -16.82 0.71
N ILE A 233 6.74 -17.57 -0.38
CA ILE A 233 7.73 -18.57 -0.75
C ILE A 233 8.14 -18.47 -2.22
N GLY A 234 9.43 -18.29 -2.45
CA GLY A 234 10.03 -18.44 -3.79
C GLY A 234 10.12 -19.92 -4.16
N LEU A 235 9.14 -20.44 -4.91
CA LEU A 235 9.11 -21.84 -5.34
C LEU A 235 10.22 -22.15 -6.34
N THR A 236 10.55 -21.17 -7.18
CA THR A 236 11.68 -21.18 -8.12
C THR A 236 12.24 -19.76 -8.25
N ASP A 237 13.31 -19.59 -9.04
CA ASP A 237 13.87 -18.26 -9.34
C ASP A 237 12.87 -17.31 -10.05
N THR A 238 11.77 -17.83 -10.60
CA THR A 238 10.80 -17.07 -11.39
C THR A 238 9.35 -17.25 -10.93
N LEU A 239 9.11 -18.01 -9.85
CA LEU A 239 7.76 -18.31 -9.38
C LEU A 239 7.71 -18.10 -7.87
N GLU A 240 6.87 -17.17 -7.45
CA GLU A 240 6.54 -16.90 -6.06
C GLU A 240 5.11 -17.34 -5.77
N ALA A 241 4.89 -17.86 -4.58
CA ALA A 241 3.57 -18.13 -4.04
C ALA A 241 3.44 -17.48 -2.67
N SER A 242 2.26 -16.95 -2.38
CA SER A 242 1.96 -16.38 -1.08
C SER A 242 0.60 -16.84 -0.57
N ALA A 243 0.48 -16.82 0.75
CA ALA A 243 -0.75 -17.12 1.45
C ALA A 243 -0.95 -16.08 2.56
N ARG A 244 -2.18 -15.66 2.76
CA ARG A 244 -2.57 -14.71 3.82
C ARG A 244 -3.79 -15.23 4.55
N TYR A 245 -3.82 -15.00 5.85
CA TYR A 245 -5.03 -14.95 6.65
C TYR A 245 -5.06 -13.62 7.40
N ALA A 246 -6.16 -12.90 7.32
CA ALA A 246 -6.40 -11.67 8.05
C ALA A 246 -7.81 -11.68 8.64
N ASN A 247 -7.96 -11.14 9.84
CA ASN A 247 -9.25 -11.04 10.53
C ASN A 247 -9.38 -9.67 11.17
N GLN A 248 -10.54 -9.04 10.97
CA GLN A 248 -10.95 -7.83 11.66
C GLN A 248 -12.22 -8.10 12.45
N SER A 249 -12.37 -7.42 13.58
CA SER A 249 -13.62 -7.34 14.33
C SER A 249 -14.11 -5.89 14.33
N ASN A 250 -15.41 -5.65 14.29
CA ASN A 250 -15.93 -4.31 14.53
C ASN A 250 -16.30 -4.12 16.02
N LYS A 251 -16.64 -2.89 16.44
CA LYS A 251 -17.01 -2.58 17.84
C LYS A 251 -18.18 -3.40 18.42
N ASP A 252 -18.98 -4.02 17.55
CA ASP A 252 -20.13 -4.84 17.93
C ASP A 252 -19.75 -6.33 18.04
N GLY A 253 -18.48 -6.66 17.79
CA GLY A 253 -17.91 -8.01 17.83
C GLY A 253 -18.28 -8.85 16.61
N ASN A 254 -18.58 -8.22 15.48
CA ASN A 254 -18.78 -8.93 14.22
C ASN A 254 -17.43 -9.08 13.52
N ASP A 255 -17.12 -10.32 13.14
CA ASP A 255 -15.85 -10.66 12.51
C ASP A 255 -15.96 -10.70 10.98
N THR A 256 -14.88 -10.29 10.30
CA THR A 256 -14.62 -10.54 8.88
C THR A 256 -13.28 -11.28 8.77
N ASP A 257 -13.33 -12.50 8.24
CA ASP A 257 -12.17 -13.35 7.97
C ASP A 257 -11.85 -13.35 6.48
N ALA A 258 -10.61 -13.02 6.10
CA ALA A 258 -10.13 -13.10 4.73
C ALA A 258 -8.96 -14.10 4.62
N THR A 259 -9.11 -15.13 3.79
CA THR A 259 -8.06 -16.10 3.47
C THR A 259 -7.74 -16.06 1.99
N ALA A 260 -6.48 -15.82 1.64
CA ALA A 260 -6.07 -15.65 0.24
C ALA A 260 -4.82 -16.46 -0.12
N LEU A 261 -4.73 -16.78 -1.41
CA LEU A 261 -3.55 -17.33 -2.05
C LEU A 261 -3.23 -16.51 -3.30
N ALA A 262 -1.98 -16.12 -3.48
CA ALA A 262 -1.52 -15.48 -4.71
C ALA A 262 -0.33 -16.21 -5.32
N LEU A 263 -0.18 -16.05 -6.63
CA LEU A 263 0.93 -16.56 -7.42
C LEU A 263 1.44 -15.43 -8.30
N ASN A 264 2.77 -15.35 -8.44
CA ASN A 264 3.43 -14.43 -9.34
C ASN A 264 4.52 -15.17 -10.13
N PHE A 265 4.44 -15.12 -11.45
CA PHE A 265 5.36 -15.76 -12.37
C PHE A 265 6.04 -14.72 -13.26
N ASP A 266 7.32 -14.48 -13.00
CA ASP A 266 8.19 -13.63 -13.80
C ASP A 266 8.64 -14.39 -15.07
N TYR A 267 8.32 -13.85 -16.24
CA TYR A 267 8.73 -14.42 -17.53
C TYR A 267 9.83 -13.62 -18.24
N GLY A 268 10.43 -12.67 -17.52
CA GLY A 268 11.65 -11.92 -17.84
C GLY A 268 11.43 -10.57 -18.51
N MET A 269 10.26 -10.35 -19.12
CA MET A 269 9.87 -9.08 -19.76
C MET A 269 8.56 -8.55 -19.17
N GLY A 270 8.23 -9.01 -17.97
CA GLY A 270 6.98 -8.81 -17.27
C GLY A 270 6.60 -10.05 -16.46
N SER A 271 5.40 -10.01 -15.89
CA SER A 271 4.88 -11.04 -14.98
C SER A 271 3.45 -11.45 -15.31
N LEU A 272 3.13 -12.71 -15.00
CA LEU A 272 1.77 -13.23 -14.90
C LEU A 272 1.45 -13.44 -13.42
N TYR A 273 0.35 -12.87 -12.95
CA TYR A 273 0.00 -12.91 -11.54
C TYR A 273 -1.49 -13.16 -11.35
N GLY A 274 -1.85 -13.64 -10.18
CA GLY A 274 -3.24 -13.87 -9.84
C GLY A 274 -3.40 -14.30 -8.39
N ALA A 275 -4.61 -14.12 -7.88
CA ALA A 275 -4.96 -14.40 -6.51
C ALA A 275 -6.40 -14.90 -6.43
N VAL A 276 -6.65 -15.71 -5.41
CA VAL A 276 -7.98 -16.16 -5.01
C VAL A 276 -8.15 -15.89 -3.53
N GLN A 277 -9.36 -15.53 -3.12
CA GLN A 277 -9.67 -15.22 -1.74
C GLN A 277 -11.06 -15.73 -1.37
N ASP A 278 -11.19 -16.24 -0.16
CA ASP A 278 -12.47 -16.42 0.51
C ASP A 278 -12.59 -15.38 1.62
N VAL A 279 -13.73 -14.69 1.66
CA VAL A 279 -14.10 -13.72 2.71
C VAL A 279 -15.35 -14.23 3.42
N SER A 280 -15.28 -14.39 4.74
CA SER A 280 -16.39 -14.80 5.59
C SER A 280 -16.75 -13.67 6.53
N VAL A 281 -18.04 -13.35 6.66
CA VAL A 281 -18.51 -12.24 7.49
C VAL A 281 -19.64 -12.68 8.42
N ASP A 282 -19.56 -12.30 9.70
CA ASP A 282 -20.60 -12.69 10.68
C ASP A 282 -21.98 -12.12 10.35
N ASN A 283 -22.02 -10.88 9.86
CA ASN A 283 -23.23 -10.15 9.50
C ASN A 283 -23.12 -9.65 8.07
N GLY A 284 -23.41 -10.53 7.10
CA GLY A 284 -23.40 -10.22 5.68
C GLY A 284 -23.47 -11.48 4.84
N ASN A 285 -23.00 -11.39 3.60
CA ASN A 285 -22.78 -12.56 2.75
C ASN A 285 -21.27 -12.81 2.64
N ASP A 286 -20.88 -14.06 2.84
CA ASP A 286 -19.55 -14.53 2.46
C ASP A 286 -19.38 -14.39 0.94
N GLY A 287 -18.13 -14.25 0.48
CA GLY A 287 -17.79 -14.12 -0.94
C GLY A 287 -16.50 -14.83 -1.29
N SER A 288 -16.42 -15.36 -2.51
CA SER A 288 -15.19 -15.93 -3.08
C SER A 288 -14.74 -15.06 -4.25
N GLN A 289 -13.54 -14.47 -4.15
CA GLN A 289 -13.02 -13.54 -5.14
C GLN A 289 -11.84 -14.14 -5.90
N VAL A 290 -11.67 -13.75 -7.16
CA VAL A 290 -10.54 -14.12 -8.00
C VAL A 290 -10.10 -12.95 -8.86
N ALA A 291 -8.79 -12.75 -8.96
CA ALA A 291 -8.22 -11.79 -9.90
C ALA A 291 -7.00 -12.39 -10.59
N VAL A 292 -6.80 -11.98 -11.85
CA VAL A 292 -5.64 -12.37 -12.66
C VAL A 292 -5.17 -11.17 -13.46
N GLY A 293 -3.86 -11.08 -13.67
CA GLY A 293 -3.24 -10.01 -14.41
C GLY A 293 -2.00 -10.44 -15.15
N ALA A 294 -1.62 -9.61 -16.11
CA ALA A 294 -0.39 -9.72 -16.85
C ALA A 294 0.15 -8.33 -17.14
N ASN A 295 1.46 -8.16 -16.99
CA ASN A 295 2.14 -6.95 -17.39
C ASN A 295 3.30 -7.24 -18.34
N TYR A 296 3.76 -6.22 -19.06
CA TYR A 296 4.86 -6.27 -20.00
C TYR A 296 5.68 -4.98 -19.94
N ASP A 297 6.98 -5.12 -19.74
CA ASP A 297 7.95 -4.02 -19.75
C ASP A 297 8.27 -3.63 -21.20
N VAL A 298 7.68 -2.53 -21.66
CA VAL A 298 7.91 -2.00 -23.01
C VAL A 298 9.31 -1.40 -23.12
N ALA A 299 9.71 -0.67 -22.09
CA ALA A 299 11.02 -0.09 -21.92
C ALA A 299 11.27 0.11 -20.42
N GLU A 300 12.49 0.49 -20.09
CA GLU A 300 12.83 0.99 -18.75
C GLU A 300 11.89 2.18 -18.40
N GLY A 301 11.16 2.06 -17.28
CA GLY A 301 10.16 3.03 -16.83
C GLY A 301 8.86 3.06 -17.62
N LEU A 302 8.59 2.08 -18.50
CA LEU A 302 7.34 2.02 -19.25
C LEU A 302 6.77 0.61 -19.26
N LEU A 303 5.69 0.42 -18.51
CA LEU A 303 4.98 -0.83 -18.36
C LEU A 303 3.55 -0.70 -18.91
N ILE A 304 3.06 -1.76 -19.54
CA ILE A 304 1.64 -1.92 -19.87
C ILE A 304 1.11 -3.15 -19.14
N PHE A 305 -0.16 -3.10 -18.76
CA PHE A 305 -0.78 -4.21 -18.04
C PHE A 305 -2.22 -4.42 -18.46
N ALA A 306 -2.74 -5.60 -18.13
CA ALA A 306 -4.16 -5.89 -18.18
C ALA A 306 -4.53 -6.82 -17.02
N GLU A 307 -5.66 -6.55 -16.38
CA GLU A 307 -6.17 -7.33 -15.25
C GLU A 307 -7.66 -7.59 -15.41
N TYR A 308 -8.09 -8.67 -14.77
CA TYR A 308 -9.49 -9.01 -14.62
C TYR A 308 -9.74 -9.49 -13.19
N GLY A 309 -10.76 -8.94 -12.55
CA GLY A 309 -11.25 -9.34 -11.23
C GLY A 309 -12.72 -9.74 -11.32
N ASP A 310 -13.06 -10.81 -10.60
CA ASP A 310 -14.42 -11.25 -10.29
C ASP A 310 -14.52 -11.33 -8.76
N PHE A 311 -15.40 -10.51 -8.20
CA PHE A 311 -15.50 -10.25 -6.78
C PHE A 311 -16.77 -10.88 -6.15
N ASP A 312 -17.54 -11.64 -6.95
CA ASP A 312 -18.71 -12.44 -6.54
C ASP A 312 -19.71 -11.66 -5.68
N GLY A 313 -20.02 -10.43 -6.07
CA GLY A 313 -21.04 -9.63 -5.38
C GLY A 313 -20.67 -9.19 -3.97
N PHE A 314 -19.39 -9.33 -3.55
CA PHE A 314 -18.97 -9.01 -2.20
C PHE A 314 -19.04 -7.50 -1.93
N GLY A 315 -19.57 -7.13 -0.75
CA GLY A 315 -19.72 -5.74 -0.34
C GLY A 315 -21.14 -5.18 -0.55
N ASP A 316 -21.22 -3.86 -0.66
CA ASP A 316 -22.45 -3.10 -0.85
C ASP A 316 -22.82 -2.96 -2.34
N ALA A 317 -24.02 -2.44 -2.62
CA ALA A 317 -24.57 -2.37 -3.99
C ALA A 317 -23.74 -1.52 -4.97
N GLY A 318 -22.90 -0.60 -4.48
CA GLY A 318 -22.02 0.23 -5.31
C GLY A 318 -20.60 -0.31 -5.43
N ASP A 319 -20.28 -1.40 -4.74
CA ASP A 319 -18.96 -2.04 -4.86
C ASP A 319 -18.89 -2.85 -6.16
N ASN A 320 -17.67 -3.07 -6.64
CA ASN A 320 -17.42 -3.76 -7.89
C ASN A 320 -17.78 -5.25 -7.74
N ASP A 321 -18.62 -5.75 -8.64
CA ASP A 321 -18.86 -7.18 -8.87
C ASP A 321 -17.78 -7.75 -9.78
N SER A 322 -17.40 -7.01 -10.83
CA SER A 322 -16.27 -7.37 -11.68
C SER A 322 -15.55 -6.14 -12.25
N LEU A 323 -14.29 -6.35 -12.63
CA LEU A 323 -13.43 -5.34 -13.23
C LEU A 323 -12.63 -5.96 -14.37
N ALA A 324 -12.57 -5.28 -15.51
CA ALA A 324 -11.56 -5.50 -16.53
C ALA A 324 -10.80 -4.19 -16.77
N VAL A 325 -9.46 -4.24 -16.71
CA VAL A 325 -8.62 -3.08 -16.97
C VAL A 325 -7.53 -3.40 -17.97
N ALA A 326 -7.21 -2.42 -18.80
CA ALA A 326 -5.95 -2.33 -19.52
C ALA A 326 -5.32 -0.97 -19.24
N GLY A 327 -4.07 -0.98 -18.80
CA GLY A 327 -3.42 0.21 -18.30
C GLY A 327 -1.98 0.36 -18.78
N LEU A 328 -1.45 1.55 -18.50
CA LEU A 328 -0.06 1.92 -18.75
C LEU A 328 0.45 2.70 -17.55
N ILE A 329 1.68 2.39 -17.17
CA ILE A 329 2.44 3.11 -16.15
C ILE A 329 3.72 3.62 -16.82
N PHE A 330 3.96 4.92 -16.73
CA PHE A 330 5.21 5.55 -17.14
C PHE A 330 5.88 6.26 -15.97
N GLU A 331 7.11 5.88 -15.64
CA GLU A 331 7.88 6.38 -14.50
C GLU A 331 9.10 7.16 -14.99
N TYR A 332 9.49 8.21 -14.26
CA TYR A 332 10.59 9.11 -14.68
C TYR A 332 11.36 9.77 -13.52
#